data_AF-A0A2A5A3W7-F1
#
_entry.id   AF-A0A2A5A3W7-F1
#
_cell.length_a   1.000
_cell.length_b   1.000
_cell.length_c   1.000
_cell.angle_alpha   90.00
_cell.angle_beta   90.00
_cell.angle_gamma   90.00
#
_symmetry.space_group_name_H-M   'P 1'
#
loop_
_entity.id
_entity.type
_entity.pdbx_description
1 polymer ?
#
loop_
_entity_poly.entity_id
_entity_poly.type
_entity_poly.pdbx_seq_one_letter_code
_entity_poly.pdbx_strand_id
1 'polypeptide(L)'
;MKNYKIFVSPLGGREAVKLGWSWPGFCFNWIWCFVKKLNVHGAGILVATFILGIMSFASEALGILTNFAGIGISIWLGATGNYLREENLFKRGFAFKGTVSAETPEGAIAMYANENQD
;
A
#
# COMPACT_ATOMS: atom_id res chain seq x y z
N MET A 1 13.79 -0.97 14.20
CA MET A 1 14.05 -1.64 12.91
C MET A 1 12.79 -2.34 12.42
N LYS A 2 12.61 -2.48 11.10
CA LYS A 2 11.44 -3.10 10.45
C LYS A 2 11.94 -4.09 9.40
N ASN A 3 11.16 -5.14 9.15
CA ASN A 3 11.46 -6.10 8.10
C ASN A 3 10.82 -5.67 6.77
N TYR A 4 11.60 -5.73 5.70
CA TYR A 4 11.19 -5.40 4.34
C TYR A 4 11.47 -6.58 3.42
N LYS A 5 10.45 -6.99 2.66
CA LYS A 5 10.63 -7.90 1.53
C LYS A 5 11.19 -7.13 0.34
N ILE A 6 12.22 -7.69 -0.29
CA ILE A 6 12.87 -7.13 -1.47
C ILE A 6 12.35 -7.83 -2.72
N PHE A 7 11.91 -7.02 -3.67
CA PHE A 7 11.41 -7.44 -4.96
C PHE A 7 12.28 -6.85 -6.06
N VAL A 8 12.67 -7.66 -7.04
CA VAL A 8 13.53 -7.24 -8.16
C VAL A 8 12.84 -7.55 -9.48
N SER A 9 12.77 -6.56 -10.37
CA SER A 9 12.23 -6.74 -11.72
C SER A 9 13.28 -7.33 -12.66
N PRO A 10 12.86 -7.96 -13.78
CA PRO A 10 13.78 -8.44 -14.82
C PRO A 10 14.62 -7.32 -15.44
N LEU A 11 14.15 -6.07 -15.35
CA LEU A 11 14.84 -4.87 -15.83
C LEU A 11 15.75 -4.23 -14.77
N GLY A 12 15.98 -4.91 -13.63
CA GLY A 12 16.87 -4.44 -12.56
C GLY A 12 16.24 -3.45 -11.57
N GLY A 13 14.96 -3.12 -11.71
CA GLY A 13 14.24 -2.26 -10.76
C GLY A 13 14.06 -2.95 -9.41
N ARG A 14 14.30 -2.24 -8.30
CA ARG A 14 14.25 -2.78 -6.94
C ARG A 14 13.16 -2.09 -6.12
N GLU A 15 12.34 -2.86 -5.43
CA GLU A 15 11.23 -2.38 -4.61
C GLU A 15 11.29 -3.05 -3.23
N ALA A 16 11.25 -2.24 -2.18
CA ALA A 16 11.09 -2.73 -0.80
C ALA A 16 9.64 -2.58 -0.33
N VAL A 17 9.08 -3.65 0.22
CA VAL A 17 7.75 -3.67 0.83
C VAL A 17 7.86 -4.02 2.30
N LYS A 18 7.38 -3.14 3.17
CA LYS A 18 7.38 -3.33 4.62
C LYS A 18 6.42 -4.46 5.00
N LEU A 19 6.85 -5.36 5.87
CA LEU A 19 5.97 -6.34 6.50
C LEU A 19 5.03 -5.67 7.52
N GLY A 20 3.74 -5.95 7.40
CA GLY A 20 2.68 -5.44 8.29
C GLY A 20 2.09 -4.11 7.86
N TRP A 21 1.72 -3.27 8.84
CA TRP A 21 0.92 -2.06 8.63
C TRP A 21 1.53 -1.02 7.67
N SER A 22 0.70 -0.55 6.74
CA SER A 22 0.95 0.55 5.79
C SER A 22 0.38 1.86 6.32
N TRP A 23 1.21 2.66 7.00
CA TRP A 23 0.84 4.02 7.40
C TRP A 23 0.39 4.90 6.22
N PRO A 24 1.11 4.91 5.08
CA PRO A 24 0.67 5.70 3.94
C PRO A 24 -0.64 5.20 3.32
N GLY A 25 -0.88 3.88 3.34
CA GLY A 25 -2.17 3.31 2.92
C GLY A 25 -3.33 3.81 3.79
N PHE A 26 -3.15 3.77 5.11
CA PHE A 26 -4.15 4.26 6.08
C PHE A 26 -4.45 5.76 5.93
N CYS A 27 -3.43 6.62 5.79
CA CYS A 27 -3.63 8.07 5.77
C CYS A 27 -4.05 8.62 4.40
N PHE A 28 -3.54 8.06 3.30
CA PHE A 28 -3.67 8.66 1.97
C PHE A 28 -4.55 7.86 0.99
N ASN A 29 -5.12 6.73 1.44
CA ASN A 29 -6.15 5.96 0.75
C ASN A 29 -5.92 5.78 -0.77
N TRP A 30 -6.84 6.27 -1.60
CA TRP A 30 -6.80 6.10 -3.06
C TRP A 30 -5.57 6.74 -3.71
N ILE A 31 -5.03 7.84 -3.16
CA ILE A 31 -3.81 8.48 -3.66
C ILE A 31 -2.64 7.51 -3.52
N TRP A 32 -2.50 6.89 -2.36
CA TRP A 32 -1.46 5.90 -2.12
C TRP A 32 -1.59 4.69 -3.04
N CYS A 33 -2.82 4.22 -3.29
CA CYS A 33 -3.07 3.15 -4.24
C CYS A 33 -2.52 3.49 -5.63
N PHE A 34 -2.79 4.68 -6.17
CA PHE A 34 -2.25 5.08 -7.47
C PHE A 34 -0.73 5.21 -7.48
N VAL A 35 -0.14 5.80 -6.43
CA VAL A 35 1.32 5.88 -6.27
C VAL A 35 1.97 4.49 -6.28
N LYS A 36 1.31 3.47 -5.69
CA LYS A 36 1.80 2.08 -5.67
C LYS A 36 1.26 1.22 -6.83
N LYS A 37 0.68 1.85 -7.86
CA LYS A 37 0.16 1.19 -9.08
C LYS A 37 -0.93 0.15 -8.78
N LEU A 38 -1.68 0.33 -7.70
CA LEU A 38 -2.87 -0.44 -7.33
C LEU A 38 -4.13 0.21 -7.93
N ASN A 39 -4.11 0.47 -9.24
CA ASN A 39 -5.06 1.37 -9.90
C ASN A 39 -6.52 0.96 -9.73
N VAL A 40 -6.83 -0.34 -9.80
CA VAL A 40 -8.20 -0.86 -9.61
C VAL A 40 -8.71 -0.57 -8.20
N HIS A 41 -7.89 -0.83 -7.18
CA HIS A 41 -8.22 -0.53 -5.79
C HIS A 41 -8.35 0.98 -5.57
N GLY A 42 -7.44 1.78 -6.15
CA GLY A 42 -7.49 3.24 -6.07
C GLY A 42 -8.77 3.82 -6.67
N ALA A 43 -9.15 3.37 -7.86
CA ALA A 43 -10.40 3.78 -8.51
C ALA A 43 -11.64 3.36 -7.71
N GLY A 44 -11.67 2.12 -7.22
CA GLY A 44 -12.77 1.61 -6.41
C GLY A 44 -12.94 2.39 -5.10
N ILE A 45 -11.85 2.67 -4.39
CA ILE A 45 -11.88 3.47 -3.16
C ILE A 45 -12.30 4.91 -3.46
N LEU A 46 -11.79 5.53 -4.53
CA LEU A 46 -12.17 6.89 -4.90
C LEU A 46 -13.68 7.01 -5.16
N VAL A 47 -14.25 6.08 -5.93
CA VAL A 47 -15.69 6.02 -6.20
C VAL A 47 -16.47 5.79 -4.90
N ALA A 48 -16.03 4.85 -4.06
CA ALA A 48 -16.68 4.58 -2.78
C ALA A 48 -16.67 5.82 -1.86
N THR A 49 -15.52 6.50 -1.71
CA THR A 49 -15.40 7.72 -0.92
C THR A 49 -16.29 8.84 -1.47
N PHE A 50 -16.41 8.97 -2.79
CA PHE A 50 -17.29 9.95 -3.42
C PHE A 50 -18.77 9.67 -3.11
N ILE A 51 -19.22 8.41 -3.23
CA ILE A 51 -20.59 8.01 -2.90
C ILE A 51 -20.88 8.24 -1.42
N LEU A 52 -19.98 7.82 -0.53
CA LEU A 52 -20.10 8.06 0.92
C LEU A 52 -20.19 9.57 1.22
N GLY A 53 -19.41 10.38 0.52
CA GLY A 53 -19.47 11.84 0.62
C GLY A 53 -20.81 12.43 0.19
N ILE A 54 -21.45 11.91 -0.85
CA ILE A 54 -22.81 12.35 -1.23
C ILE A 54 -23.83 11.91 -0.18
N MET A 55 -23.75 10.65 0.26
CA MET A 55 -24.68 10.09 1.26
C MET A 55 -24.62 10.80 2.61
N SER A 56 -23.45 11.34 2.99
CA SER A 56 -23.28 12.04 4.26
C SER A 56 -24.10 13.33 4.36
N PHE A 57 -24.46 13.94 3.22
CA PHE A 57 -25.32 15.13 3.17
C PHE A 57 -26.82 14.81 3.24
N ALA A 58 -27.22 13.55 3.10
CA ALA A 58 -28.64 13.18 3.06
C ALA A 58 -29.29 13.21 4.46
N SER A 59 -28.54 12.89 5.52
CA SER A 59 -28.98 13.05 6.91
C SER A 59 -27.80 12.95 7.87
N GLU A 60 -27.96 13.48 9.09
CA GLU A 60 -26.94 13.38 10.15
C GLU A 60 -26.60 11.92 10.50
N ALA A 61 -27.62 11.06 10.60
CA ALA A 61 -27.43 9.63 10.85
C ALA A 61 -26.58 8.95 9.76
N LEU A 62 -26.83 9.27 8.49
CA LEU A 62 -26.01 8.78 7.38
C LEU A 62 -24.60 9.40 7.41
N GLY A 63 -24.46 10.66 7.80
CA GLY A 63 -23.17 11.31 8.04
C GLY A 63 -22.30 10.54 9.03
N ILE A 64 -22.88 10.14 10.17
CA ILE A 64 -22.17 9.34 11.18
C ILE A 64 -21.75 7.97 10.60
N LEU A 65 -22.67 7.26 9.94
CA LEU A 65 -22.40 5.93 9.36
C LEU A 65 -21.32 5.97 8.27
N THR A 66 -21.37 6.96 7.39
CA THR A 66 -20.40 7.13 6.30
C THR A 66 -19.00 7.48 6.81
N ASN A 67 -18.88 8.22 7.93
CA ASN A 67 -17.60 8.47 8.59
C ASN A 67 -16.96 7.18 9.12
N PHE A 68 -17.74 6.31 9.78
CA PHE A 68 -17.23 5.00 10.22
C PHE A 68 -16.85 4.10 9.05
N ALA A 69 -17.61 4.13 7.95
CA ALA A 69 -17.26 3.42 6.72
C ALA A 69 -15.92 3.92 6.15
N GLY A 70 -15.69 5.24 6.14
CA GLY A 70 -14.42 5.84 5.74
C GLY A 70 -13.23 5.38 6.59
N ILE A 71 -13.38 5.36 7.92
CA ILE A 71 -12.37 4.82 8.85
C ILE A 71 -12.13 3.33 8.57
N GLY A 72 -13.19 2.56 8.31
CA GLY A 72 -13.10 1.15 7.95
C GLY A 72 -12.24 0.92 6.70
N ILE A 73 -12.43 1.72 5.65
CA ILE A 73 -11.60 1.69 4.44
C ILE A 73 -10.14 1.99 4.78
N SER A 74 -9.88 3.04 5.56
CA SER A 74 -8.52 3.40 5.98
C SER A 74 -7.85 2.27 6.76
N ILE A 75 -8.55 1.64 7.72
CA ILE A 75 -8.01 0.53 8.51
C ILE A 75 -7.73 -0.68 7.62
N TRP A 76 -8.68 -1.04 6.75
CA TRP A 76 -8.52 -2.14 5.82
C TRP A 76 -7.30 -1.94 4.92
N LEU A 77 -7.12 -0.74 4.35
CA LEU A 77 -5.98 -0.45 3.49
C LEU A 77 -4.67 -0.33 4.28
N GLY A 78 -4.70 0.14 5.53
CA GLY A 78 -3.57 0.11 6.44
C GLY A 78 -3.09 -1.33 6.72
N ALA A 79 -4.02 -2.25 6.97
CA ALA A 79 -3.72 -3.64 7.28
C ALA A 79 -3.30 -4.45 6.03
N THR A 80 -3.98 -4.26 4.90
CA THR A 80 -3.84 -5.10 3.70
C THR A 80 -3.04 -4.46 2.57
N GLY A 81 -2.82 -3.15 2.59
CA GLY A 81 -2.24 -2.41 1.47
C GLY A 81 -0.85 -2.92 1.08
N ASN A 82 0.02 -3.21 2.04
CA ASN A 82 1.34 -3.76 1.73
C ASN A 82 1.24 -5.14 1.07
N TYR A 83 0.31 -6.00 1.50
CA TYR A 83 0.06 -7.28 0.84
C TYR A 83 -0.44 -7.11 -0.59
N LEU A 84 -1.40 -6.21 -0.83
CA LEU A 84 -1.88 -5.89 -2.18
C LEU A 84 -0.75 -5.36 -3.07
N ARG A 85 0.18 -4.58 -2.50
CA ARG A 85 1.38 -4.11 -3.20
C ARG A 85 2.30 -5.27 -3.57
N GLU A 86 2.53 -6.23 -2.68
CA GLU A 86 3.33 -7.44 -2.98
C GLU A 86 2.71 -8.23 -4.13
N GLU A 87 1.41 -8.49 -4.06
CA GLU A 87 0.69 -9.21 -5.12
C GLU A 87 0.77 -8.49 -6.48
N ASN A 88 0.64 -7.16 -6.47
CA ASN A 88 0.78 -6.35 -7.68
C ASN A 88 2.21 -6.37 -8.24
N LEU A 89 3.24 -6.46 -7.39
CA LEU A 89 4.62 -6.61 -7.84
C LEU A 89 4.84 -7.96 -8.53
N PHE A 90 4.31 -9.05 -7.96
CA PHE A 90 4.34 -10.36 -8.62
C PHE A 90 3.63 -10.34 -9.98
N LYS A 91 2.42 -9.76 -10.05
CA LYS A 91 1.68 -9.58 -11.32
C LYS A 91 2.43 -8.77 -12.36
N ARG A 92 3.34 -7.89 -11.93
CA ARG A 92 4.19 -7.06 -12.79
C ARG A 92 5.55 -7.69 -13.10
N GLY A 93 5.74 -8.97 -12.77
CA GLY A 93 6.93 -9.75 -13.09
C GLY A 93 8.10 -9.59 -12.12
N PHE A 94 7.90 -8.94 -10.96
CA PHE A 94 8.96 -8.87 -9.95
C PHE A 94 9.12 -10.23 -9.25
N ALA A 95 10.38 -10.59 -8.96
CA ALA A 95 10.72 -11.75 -8.17
C ALA A 95 11.06 -11.34 -6.73
N PHE A 96 10.56 -12.09 -5.75
CA PHE A 96 10.99 -11.97 -4.36
C PHE A 96 12.43 -12.47 -4.21
N LYS A 97 13.28 -11.69 -3.54
CA LYS A 97 14.71 -12.00 -3.36
C LYS A 97 15.12 -12.25 -1.91
N GLY A 98 14.34 -11.79 -0.95
CA GLY A 98 14.65 -11.99 0.47
C GLY A 98 14.01 -10.94 1.35
N THR A 99 14.27 -11.05 2.65
CA THR A 99 13.80 -10.10 3.66
C THR A 99 15.00 -9.45 4.33
N VAL A 100 15.00 -8.12 4.42
CA VAL A 100 16.06 -7.32 5.03
C VAL A 100 15.48 -6.51 6.17
N SER A 101 16.21 -6.44 7.29
CA SER A 101 15.86 -5.57 8.41
C SER A 101 16.51 -4.20 8.23
N ALA A 102 15.71 -3.14 8.14
CA ALA A 102 16.20 -1.77 7.99
C ALA A 102 15.28 -0.77 8.70
N GLU A 103 15.69 0.50 8.77
CA GLU A 103 14.82 1.57 9.27
C GLU A 103 13.85 2.07 8.20
N THR A 104 14.33 2.20 6.97
CA THR A 104 13.62 2.74 5.81
C THR A 104 13.58 1.75 4.64
N PRO A 105 12.59 1.86 3.74
CA PRO A 105 12.55 1.06 2.51
C PRO A 105 13.82 1.24 1.66
N GLU A 106 14.34 2.46 1.54
CA GLU A 106 15.53 2.78 0.76
C GLU A 106 16.78 2.15 1.40
N GLY A 107 16.87 2.17 2.73
CA GLY A 107 17.92 1.48 3.48
C GLY A 107 17.89 -0.03 3.25
N ALA A 108 16.70 -0.64 3.17
CA ALA A 108 16.58 -2.06 2.87
C ALA A 108 17.06 -2.40 1.44
N ILE A 109 16.78 -1.53 0.46
CA ILE A 109 17.28 -1.67 -0.91
C ILE A 109 18.81 -1.52 -0.94
N ALA A 110 19.37 -0.55 -0.21
CA ALA A 110 20.82 -0.32 -0.15
C ALA A 110 21.56 -1.49 0.52
N MET A 111 21.05 -2.03 1.63
CA MET A 111 21.63 -3.21 2.28
C MET A 111 21.61 -4.42 1.35
N TYR A 112 20.46 -4.71 0.71
CA TYR A 112 20.38 -5.79 -0.28
C TYR A 112 21.37 -5.59 -1.44
N ALA A 113 21.52 -4.36 -1.92
CA ALA A 113 22.46 -4.03 -2.99
C ALA A 113 23.91 -4.36 -2.61
N ASN A 114 24.33 -3.96 -1.40
CA ASN A 114 25.69 -4.18 -0.92
C ASN A 114 25.98 -5.67 -0.67
N GLU A 115 25.01 -6.42 -0.17
CA GLU A 115 25.16 -7.87 0.07
C GLU A 115 25.21 -8.70 -1.23
N ASN A 116 24.77 -8.15 -2.36
CA ASN A 116 24.69 -8.82 -3.66
C ASN A 116 25.55 -8.12 -4.72
N GLN A 117 26.57 -7.38 -4.30
CA GLN A 117 27.67 -6.93 -5.15
C GLN A 117 28.74 -8.03 -5.16
N ASP A 118 28.71 -8.88 -6.19
CA ASP A 118 29.87 -9.69 -6.59
C ASP A 118 30.84 -8.83 -7.41
#